data_AF-A0A7S0I791-F1
#
_entry.id   AF-A0A7S0I791-F1
#
_cell.length_a   1.000
_cell.length_b   1.000
_cell.length_c   1.000
_cell.angle_alpha   90.00
_cell.angle_beta   90.00
_cell.angle_gamma   90.00
#
_symmetry.space_group_name_H-M   'P 1'
#
loop_
_entity.id
_entity.type
_entity.pdbx_description
1 polymer ?
#
loop_
_entity_poly.entity_id
_entity_poly.type
_entity_poly.pdbx_seq_one_letter_code
_entity_poly.pdbx_strand_id
1 'polypeptide(L)'
;KGKKGKKDATSSLLSPVLVETFVITFLAEWGDRSQIATIGLAASSDPVGVTIGGIAGHAVCTGAAVIGGRHMAEHISERAVAIAGGVLFCLFGAHSLVTGLEE
;
A
#
# COMPACT_ATOMS: atom_id res chain seq x y z
N LYS A 1 -12.63 37.35 22.61
CA LYS A 1 -13.34 36.68 21.47
C LYS A 1 -12.30 36.33 20.40
N GLY A 2 -11.74 35.11 20.46
CA GLY A 2 -10.67 34.67 19.56
C GLY A 2 -11.21 34.34 18.17
N LYS A 3 -10.66 34.98 17.14
CA LYS A 3 -10.94 34.71 15.73
C LYS A 3 -10.50 33.27 15.42
N LYS A 4 -11.45 32.38 15.10
CA LYS A 4 -11.16 31.05 14.55
C LYS A 4 -10.49 31.25 13.19
N GLY A 5 -9.18 31.02 13.14
CA GLY A 5 -8.38 31.06 11.91
C GLY A 5 -8.90 30.02 10.91
N LYS A 6 -9.13 30.47 9.69
CA LYS A 6 -9.36 29.64 8.51
C LYS A 6 -8.14 28.73 8.37
N LYS A 7 -8.28 27.42 8.65
CA LYS A 7 -7.20 26.47 8.35
C LYS A 7 -7.09 26.41 6.83
N ASP A 8 -6.01 26.93 6.27
CA ASP A 8 -5.77 26.93 4.84
C ASP A 8 -5.75 25.49 4.31
N ALA A 9 -6.38 25.22 3.17
CA ALA A 9 -6.51 23.86 2.62
C ALA A 9 -5.15 23.14 2.49
N THR A 10 -4.08 23.90 2.24
CA THR A 10 -2.68 23.45 2.24
C THR A 10 -2.21 22.89 3.57
N SER A 11 -2.66 23.45 4.71
CA SER A 11 -2.35 22.92 6.05
C SER A 11 -3.07 21.59 6.35
N SER A 12 -4.18 21.31 5.65
CA SER A 12 -4.87 20.03 5.74
C SER A 12 -4.24 18.96 4.82
N LEU A 13 -3.74 19.36 3.65
CA LEU A 13 -3.02 18.46 2.72
C LEU A 13 -1.63 18.07 3.24
N LEU A 14 -0.99 18.93 4.03
CA LEU A 14 0.29 18.64 4.68
C LEU A 14 0.12 18.18 6.13
N SER A 15 -0.99 17.52 6.45
CA SER A 15 -1.16 16.93 7.78
C SER A 15 -0.08 15.86 8.02
N PRO A 16 0.49 15.77 9.24
CA PRO A 16 1.54 14.78 9.55
C PRO A 16 1.13 13.35 9.19
N VAL A 17 -0.13 12.99 9.46
CA VAL A 17 -0.67 11.65 9.17
C VAL A 17 -0.70 11.36 7.67
N LEU A 18 -1.08 12.33 6.83
CA LEU A 18 -1.10 12.15 5.38
C LEU A 18 0.32 11.96 4.86
N VAL A 19 1.26 12.80 5.29
CA VAL A 19 2.66 12.71 4.86
C VAL A 19 3.29 11.39 5.30
N GLU A 20 3.09 10.97 6.55
CA GLU A 20 3.61 9.71 7.08
C GLU A 20 3.06 8.50 6.31
N THR A 21 1.74 8.41 6.16
CA THR A 21 1.10 7.29 5.44
C THR A 21 1.50 7.29 3.96
N PHE A 22 1.58 8.47 3.34
CA PHE A 22 2.04 8.61 1.96
C PHE A 22 3.48 8.12 1.79
N VAL A 23 4.41 8.59 2.62
CA VAL A 23 5.83 8.21 2.51
C VAL A 23 6.03 6.71 2.75
N ILE A 24 5.40 6.13 3.78
CA ILE A 24 5.50 4.69 4.06
C ILE A 24 4.94 3.87 2.90
N THR A 25 3.75 4.22 2.40
CA THR A 25 3.12 3.48 1.29
C THR A 25 3.89 3.65 -0.01
N PHE A 26 4.33 4.87 -0.32
CA PHE A 26 5.10 5.17 -1.52
C PHE A 26 6.43 4.40 -1.54
N LEU A 27 7.16 4.38 -0.43
CA LEU A 27 8.41 3.63 -0.34
C LEU A 27 8.17 2.12 -0.37
N ALA A 28 7.09 1.63 0.24
CA ALA A 28 6.75 0.21 0.23
C ALA A 28 6.39 -0.29 -1.18
N GLU A 29 5.69 0.53 -1.97
CA GLU A 29 5.22 0.18 -3.32
C GLU A 29 6.21 0.61 -4.42
N TRP A 30 7.31 1.28 -4.08
CA TRP A 30 8.24 1.81 -5.07
C TRP A 30 8.90 0.70 -5.89
N GLY A 31 8.64 0.69 -7.20
CA GLY A 31 9.22 -0.29 -8.10
C GLY A 31 8.62 -1.69 -7.98
N ASP A 32 7.42 -1.82 -7.42
CA ASP A 32 6.72 -3.10 -7.39
C ASP A 32 6.42 -3.64 -8.80
N ARG A 33 6.29 -4.97 -8.91
CA ARG A 33 5.97 -5.70 -10.14
C ARG A 33 4.69 -5.18 -10.79
N SER A 34 3.71 -4.73 -10.01
CA SER A 34 2.48 -4.13 -10.53
C SER A 34 2.75 -2.86 -11.35
N GLN A 35 3.77 -2.06 -11.02
CA GLN A 35 4.13 -0.85 -11.76
C GLN A 35 4.71 -1.19 -13.14
N ILE A 36 5.62 -2.17 -13.20
CA ILE A 36 6.19 -2.65 -14.48
C ILE A 36 5.09 -3.27 -15.35
N ALA A 37 4.17 -4.04 -14.75
CA ALA A 37 3.02 -4.59 -15.46
C ALA A 37 2.10 -3.48 -16.02
N THR A 38 1.85 -2.43 -15.23
CA THR A 38 1.05 -1.27 -15.65
C THR A 38 1.70 -0.50 -16.81
N ILE A 39 3.03 -0.32 -16.77
CA ILE A 39 3.79 0.30 -17.87
C ILE A 39 3.69 -0.56 -19.14
N GLY A 40 3.84 -1.89 -19.03
CA GLY A 40 3.68 -2.80 -20.16
C GLY A 40 2.27 -2.77 -20.75
N LEU A 41 1.25 -2.69 -19.90
CA LEU A 41 -0.13 -2.57 -20.34
C LEU A 41 -0.40 -1.21 -21.01
N ALA A 42 0.10 -0.12 -20.44
CA ALA A 42 0.00 1.22 -21.03
C ALA A 42 0.78 1.35 -22.36
N ALA A 43 1.84 0.57 -22.56
CA ALA A 43 2.58 0.52 -23.83
C ALA A 43 1.81 -0.23 -24.94
N SER A 44 0.89 -1.11 -24.59
CA SER A 44 0.11 -1.94 -25.53
C SER A 44 -1.36 -1.51 -25.69
N SER A 45 -1.86 -0.65 -24.79
CA SER A 45 -3.27 -0.23 -24.69
C SER A 45 -3.37 1.30 -24.50
N ASP A 46 -4.58 1.84 -24.36
CA ASP A 46 -4.77 3.27 -24.10
C ASP A 46 -4.16 3.71 -22.75
N PRO A 47 -3.13 4.59 -22.74
CA PRO A 47 -2.42 4.94 -21.51
C PRO A 47 -3.31 5.67 -20.49
N VAL A 48 -4.28 6.46 -20.95
CA VAL A 48 -5.18 7.22 -20.08
C VAL A 48 -6.14 6.25 -19.37
N GLY A 49 -6.75 5.33 -20.10
CA GLY A 49 -7.61 4.28 -19.56
C GLY A 49 -6.88 3.38 -18.57
N VAL A 50 -5.65 2.97 -18.89
CA VAL A 50 -4.81 2.17 -17.98
C VAL A 50 -4.48 2.96 -16.71
N THR A 51 -4.15 4.25 -16.83
CA THR A 51 -3.86 5.10 -15.67
C THR A 51 -5.09 5.26 -14.76
N ILE A 52 -6.26 5.57 -15.33
CA ILE A 52 -7.50 5.72 -14.56
C ILE A 52 -7.91 4.40 -13.92
N GLY A 53 -7.82 3.29 -14.67
CA GLY A 53 -8.11 1.96 -14.17
C GLY A 53 -7.17 1.54 -13.03
N GLY A 54 -5.87 1.83 -13.17
CA GLY A 54 -4.86 1.58 -12.14
C GLY A 54 -5.13 2.38 -10.86
N ILE A 55 -5.42 3.69 -10.99
CA ILE A 55 -5.79 4.54 -9.85
C ILE A 55 -7.05 4.01 -9.16
N ALA A 56 -8.09 3.67 -9.93
CA ALA A 56 -9.35 3.17 -9.38
C ALA A 56 -9.16 1.82 -8.68
N GLY A 57 -8.47 0.87 -9.32
CA GLY A 57 -8.19 -0.45 -8.75
C GLY A 57 -7.36 -0.35 -7.47
N HIS A 58 -6.31 0.48 -7.46
CA HIS A 58 -5.48 0.69 -6.29
C HIS A 58 -6.24 1.40 -5.17
N ALA A 59 -7.08 2.39 -5.47
CA ALA A 59 -7.94 3.05 -4.49
C ALA A 59 -8.92 2.07 -3.82
N VAL A 60 -9.52 1.16 -4.59
CA VAL A 60 -10.41 0.12 -4.07
C VAL A 60 -9.63 -0.86 -3.18
N CYS A 61 -8.47 -1.33 -3.64
CA CYS A 61 -7.63 -2.26 -2.89
C CYS A 61 -7.18 -1.65 -1.55
N THR A 62 -6.62 -0.44 -1.57
CA THR A 62 -6.16 0.27 -0.37
C THR A 62 -7.33 0.60 0.55
N GLY A 63 -8.48 1.02 0.00
CA GLY A 63 -9.69 1.25 0.80
C GLY A 63 -10.15 -0.01 1.53
N ALA A 64 -10.18 -1.15 0.84
CA ALA A 64 -10.51 -2.44 1.45
C ALA A 64 -9.48 -2.85 2.52
N ALA A 65 -8.19 -2.68 2.25
CA ALA A 65 -7.12 -2.98 3.19
C ALA A 65 -7.20 -2.14 4.47
N VAL A 66 -7.49 -0.84 4.36
CA VAL A 66 -7.64 0.06 5.51
C VAL A 66 -8.88 -0.29 6.34
N ILE A 67 -10.02 -0.52 5.70
CA ILE A 67 -11.27 -0.88 6.40
C ILE A 67 -11.12 -2.25 7.08
N GLY A 68 -10.64 -3.25 6.33
CA GLY A 68 -10.42 -4.60 6.85
C GLY A 68 -9.36 -4.63 7.94
N GLY A 69 -8.22 -3.97 7.74
CA GLY A 69 -7.14 -3.86 8.72
C GLY A 69 -7.60 -3.19 10.01
N ARG A 70 -8.40 -2.12 9.91
CA ARG A 70 -8.98 -1.46 11.08
C ARG A 70 -9.93 -2.38 11.86
N HIS A 71 -10.76 -3.17 11.18
CA HIS A 71 -11.63 -4.14 11.83
C HIS A 71 -10.85 -5.31 12.47
N MET A 72 -9.78 -5.77 11.81
CA MET A 72 -8.89 -6.80 12.35
C MET A 72 -8.10 -6.31 13.57
N ALA A 73 -7.68 -5.04 13.59
CA ALA A 73 -6.95 -4.45 14.70
C ALA A 73 -7.77 -4.41 16.01
N GLU A 74 -9.11 -4.47 15.93
CA GLU A 74 -9.98 -4.57 17.11
C GLU A 74 -9.94 -5.97 17.76
N HIS A 75 -9.55 -7.01 17.01
CA HIS A 75 -9.66 -8.41 17.44
C HIS A 75 -8.31 -9.14 17.51
N ILE A 76 -7.26 -8.62 16.86
CA ILE A 76 -5.96 -9.30 16.71
C ILE A 76 -4.87 -8.39 17.25
N SER A 77 -4.02 -8.93 18.14
CA SER A 77 -2.87 -8.19 18.68
C SER A 77 -1.77 -7.98 17.62
N GLU A 78 -1.10 -6.83 17.67
CA GLU A 78 0.05 -6.52 16.79
C GLU A 78 1.15 -7.59 16.87
N ARG A 79 1.37 -8.17 18.05
CA ARG A 79 2.34 -9.24 18.25
C ARG A 79 1.98 -10.50 17.46
N ALA A 80 0.70 -10.85 17.39
CA ALA A 80 0.24 -11.99 16.60
C ALA A 80 0.50 -11.75 15.11
N VAL A 81 0.22 -10.54 14.61
CA VAL A 81 0.49 -10.16 13.21
C VAL A 81 1.99 -10.22 12.90
N ALA A 82 2.84 -9.69 13.79
CA ALA A 82 4.29 -9.71 13.61
C ALA A 82 4.85 -11.14 13.60
N ILE A 83 4.40 -12.00 14.51
CA ILE A 83 4.83 -13.41 14.55
C ILE A 83 4.35 -14.15 13.30
N ALA A 84 3.08 -13.98 12.91
CA ALA A 84 2.55 -14.62 11.70
C ALA A 84 3.31 -14.18 10.45
N GLY A 85 3.56 -12.87 10.30
CA GLY A 85 4.35 -12.33 9.20
C GLY A 85 5.78 -12.86 9.18
N GLY A 86 6.46 -12.94 10.32
CA GLY A 86 7.80 -13.50 10.43
C GLY A 86 7.86 -14.99 10.10
N VAL A 87 6.87 -15.78 10.56
CA VAL A 87 6.76 -17.21 10.22
C VAL A 87 6.55 -17.38 8.72
N LEU A 88 5.61 -16.63 8.12
CA LEU A 88 5.37 -16.68 6.68
C LEU A 88 6.61 -16.27 5.88
N PHE A 89 7.33 -15.23 6.32
CA PHE A 89 8.58 -14.81 5.70
C PHE A 89 9.63 -15.92 5.70
N CYS A 90 9.85 -16.59 6.84
CA CYS A 90 10.78 -17.71 6.94
C CYS A 90 10.34 -18.89 6.07
N LEU A 91 9.04 -19.20 6.03
CA LEU A 91 8.50 -20.28 5.20
C LEU A 91 8.69 -19.99 3.71
N PHE A 92 8.32 -18.80 3.23
CA PHE A 92 8.51 -18.43 1.83
C PHE A 92 9.98 -18.30 1.46
N GLY A 93 10.83 -17.80 2.37
CA GLY A 93 12.27 -17.76 2.18
C GLY A 93 12.88 -19.15 2.04
N ALA A 94 12.51 -20.08 2.92
CA ALA A 94 12.96 -21.47 2.84
C ALA A 94 12.44 -22.18 1.59
N HIS A 95 11.16 -21.98 1.26
CA HIS A 95 10.57 -22.51 0.02
C HIS A 95 11.33 -21.99 -1.21
N SER A 96 11.57 -20.67 -1.29
CA SER A 96 12.31 -20.05 -2.38
C SER A 96 13.75 -20.55 -2.48
N LEU A 97 14.38 -20.90 -1.35
CA LEU A 97 15.73 -21.48 -1.35
C LEU A 97 15.75 -22.90 -1.91
N VAL A 98 14.76 -23.73 -1.56
CA VAL A 98 14.66 -25.10 -2.08
C VAL A 98 14.32 -25.08 -3.57
N THR A 99 13.28 -24.37 -3.98
CA THR A 99 12.86 -24.31 -5.38
C THR A 99 13.84 -23.55 -6.27
N GLY A 100 14.50 -22.52 -5.74
CA GLY A 100 15.51 -21.74 -6.47
C GLY A 100 16.87 -22.44 -6.61
N LEU A 101 17.08 -23.59 -5.97
CA LEU A 101 18.22 -24.47 -6.23
C LEU A 101 17.92 -25.54 -7.29
N GLU A 102 16.64 -25.77 -7.62
CA GLU A 102 16.21 -26.75 -8.61
C GLU A 102 16.10 -26.17 -10.04
N GLU A 103 16.18 -24.84 -10.20
CA GLU A 103 16.30 -24.11 -11.48
C GLU A 103 17.73 -23.58 -11.69
#